data_AF-A0A098Q257-F1
#
_entry.id   AF-A0A098Q257-F1
#
_cell.length_a   1.000
_cell.length_b   1.000
_cell.length_c   1.000
_cell.angle_alpha   90.00
_cell.angle_beta   90.00
_cell.angle_gamma   90.00
#
_symmetry.space_group_name_H-M   'P 1'
#
loop_
_entity.id
_entity.type
_entity.pdbx_description
1 polymer ?
#
loop_
_entity_poly.entity_id
_entity_poly.type
_entity_poly.pdbx_seq_one_letter_code
_entity_poly.pdbx_strand_id
1 'polypeptide(L)'
;MAVLLSIWLATPRIAVASCSAFIAAQLLDIGVFDRLRDGNWWRAPILATTCSATMDTTIFWSIAFAGASLPWVSWAAGDLAVKLGMGVFLLGPFRALLWRSAPRRENA
;
A
#
# COMPACT_ATOMS: atom_id res chain seq x y z
N MET A 1 13.00 26.66 19.83
CA MET A 1 13.92 26.49 18.67
C MET A 1 13.87 25.08 18.08
N ALA A 2 13.83 24.00 18.88
CA ALA A 2 13.74 22.63 18.36
C ALA A 2 12.50 22.36 17.48
N VAL A 3 11.32 22.89 17.84
CA VAL A 3 10.07 22.76 17.08
C VAL A 3 10.15 23.44 15.69
N LEU A 4 10.85 24.57 15.59
CA LEU A 4 11.00 25.28 14.33
C LEU A 4 11.96 24.55 13.38
N LEU A 5 13.05 23.99 13.93
CA LEU A 5 13.98 23.14 13.18
C LEU A 5 13.33 21.83 12.72
N SER A 6 12.46 21.22 13.55
CA SER A 6 11.71 20.03 13.12
C SER A 6 10.75 20.35 11.99
N ILE A 7 10.04 21.49 12.05
CA ILE A 7 9.14 21.89 10.96
C ILE A 7 9.93 22.16 9.66
N TRP A 8 11.12 22.77 9.74
CA TRP A 8 11.87 23.09 8.53
C TRP A 8 12.64 21.92 7.93
N LEU A 9 13.15 21.01 8.78
CA LEU A 9 14.03 19.91 8.33
C LEU A 9 13.29 18.58 8.18
N ALA A 10 12.30 18.29 9.05
CA ALA A 10 11.55 17.05 8.96
C ALA A 10 10.52 17.11 7.82
N THR A 11 9.78 18.20 7.67
CA THR A 11 8.68 18.30 6.68
C THR A 11 9.13 18.05 5.23
N PRO A 12 10.26 18.60 4.74
CA PRO A 12 10.75 18.30 3.38
C PRO A 12 11.19 16.84 3.23
N ARG A 13 11.84 16.27 4.24
CA ARG A 13 12.29 14.87 4.24
C ARG A 13 11.11 13.91 4.19
N ILE A 14 10.06 14.17 4.99
CA ILE A 14 8.82 13.39 4.95
C ILE A 14 8.14 13.53 3.59
N ALA A 15 8.10 14.73 3.00
CA ALA A 15 7.51 14.92 1.67
C ALA A 15 8.24 14.14 0.57
N VAL A 16 9.58 14.14 0.58
CA VAL A 16 10.40 13.34 -0.34
C VAL A 16 10.16 11.85 -0.10
N ALA A 17 10.15 11.39 1.16
CA ALA A 17 9.87 10.00 1.50
C ALA A 17 8.51 9.53 0.96
N SER A 18 7.45 10.32 1.17
CA SER A 18 6.10 10.01 0.66
C SER A 18 6.06 10.00 -0.87
N CYS A 19 6.68 10.97 -1.53
CA CYS A 19 6.69 11.05 -2.99
C CYS A 19 7.41 9.84 -3.61
N SER A 20 8.58 9.48 -3.08
CA SER A 20 9.35 8.33 -3.53
C SER A 20 8.63 7.00 -3.27
N ALA A 21 8.06 6.84 -2.07
CA ALA A 21 7.31 5.64 -1.71
C ALA A 21 6.07 5.47 -2.60
N PHE A 22 5.30 6.54 -2.79
CA PHE A 22 4.11 6.54 -3.62
C PHE A 22 4.41 6.16 -5.07
N ILE A 23 5.37 6.83 -5.72
CA ILE A 23 5.69 6.56 -7.12
C ILE A 23 6.17 5.11 -7.28
N ALA A 24 7.07 4.65 -6.41
CA ALA A 24 7.57 3.28 -6.47
C ALA A 24 6.46 2.24 -6.27
N ALA A 25 5.60 2.45 -5.27
CA ALA A 25 4.49 1.56 -4.97
C ALA A 25 3.46 1.53 -6.10
N GLN A 26 3.09 2.68 -6.67
CA GLN A 26 2.13 2.76 -7.77
C GLN A 26 2.65 2.08 -9.04
N LEU A 27 3.94 2.27 -9.39
CA LEU A 27 4.54 1.59 -10.53
C LEU A 27 4.59 0.07 -10.33
N LEU A 28 4.91 -0.40 -9.12
CA LEU A 28 4.86 -1.81 -8.78
C LEU A 28 3.43 -2.35 -8.84
N ASP A 29 2.45 -1.60 -8.32
CA ASP A 29 1.04 -1.98 -8.33
C ASP A 29 0.55 -2.20 -9.76
N ILE A 30 0.80 -1.25 -10.66
CA ILE A 30 0.45 -1.33 -12.08
C ILE A 30 1.16 -2.54 -12.74
N GLY A 31 2.46 -2.71 -12.50
CA GLY A 31 3.21 -3.82 -13.11
C GLY A 31 2.77 -5.20 -12.64
N VAL A 32 2.48 -5.36 -11.35
CA VAL A 32 1.97 -6.62 -10.78
C VAL A 32 0.55 -6.89 -11.27
N PHE A 33 -0.30 -5.85 -11.30
CA PHE A 33 -1.67 -5.97 -11.78
C PHE A 33 -1.70 -6.36 -13.26
N ASP A 34 -0.97 -5.65 -14.12
CA ASP A 34 -0.94 -5.91 -15.56
C ASP A 34 -0.47 -7.34 -15.87
N ARG A 35 0.54 -7.82 -15.13
CA ARG A 35 1.05 -9.19 -15.28
C ARG A 35 0.06 -10.27 -14.84
N LEU A 36 -0.81 -9.98 -13.86
CA LEU A 36 -1.77 -10.93 -13.30
C LEU A 36 -3.20 -10.75 -13.87
N ARG A 37 -3.42 -9.76 -14.74
CA ARG A 37 -4.75 -9.36 -15.23
C ARG A 37 -5.47 -10.45 -16.01
N ASP A 38 -4.72 -11.30 -16.74
CA ASP A 38 -5.28 -12.35 -17.59
C ASP A 38 -5.68 -13.60 -16.78
N GLY A 39 -5.32 -13.64 -15.50
CA GLY A 39 -5.60 -14.75 -14.59
C GLY A 39 -6.88 -14.58 -13.77
N ASN A 40 -6.88 -15.23 -12.60
CA ASN A 40 -8.00 -15.12 -11.67
C ASN A 40 -8.08 -13.69 -11.13
N TRP A 41 -9.16 -12.95 -11.43
CA TRP A 41 -9.35 -11.54 -11.07
C TRP A 41 -9.07 -11.22 -9.60
N TRP A 42 -9.24 -12.18 -8.69
CA TRP A 42 -8.94 -12.05 -7.25
C TRP A 42 -7.45 -11.96 -6.90
N ARG A 43 -6.59 -12.60 -7.69
CA ARG A 43 -5.15 -12.69 -7.39
C ARG A 43 -4.46 -11.37 -7.70
N ALA A 44 -4.84 -10.71 -8.80
CA ALA A 44 -4.21 -9.48 -9.23
C ALA A 44 -4.30 -8.35 -8.16
N PRO A 45 -5.48 -8.00 -7.61
CA PRO A 45 -5.60 -6.99 -6.56
C PRO A 45 -4.88 -7.37 -5.28
N ILE A 46 -5.03 -8.61 -4.80
CA ILE A 46 -4.42 -9.03 -3.52
C ILE A 46 -2.90 -8.95 -3.59
N LEU A 47 -2.29 -9.52 -4.65
CA LEU A 47 -0.84 -9.47 -4.80
C LEU A 47 -0.34 -8.04 -5.07
N ALA A 48 -1.00 -7.29 -5.95
CA ALA A 48 -0.61 -5.91 -6.25
C ALA A 48 -0.62 -5.05 -4.98
N THR A 49 -1.73 -5.04 -4.24
CA THR A 49 -1.88 -4.27 -2.99
C THR A 49 -0.90 -4.72 -1.91
N THR A 50 -0.65 -6.03 -1.76
CA THR A 50 0.30 -6.53 -0.75
C THR A 50 1.73 -6.10 -1.06
N CYS A 51 2.14 -6.25 -2.32
CA CYS A 51 3.48 -5.88 -2.77
C CYS A 51 3.68 -4.36 -2.73
N SER A 52 2.72 -3.58 -3.23
CA SER A 52 2.79 -2.12 -3.25
C SER A 52 2.77 -1.52 -1.84
N ALA A 53 1.91 -2.00 -0.94
CA ALA A 53 1.89 -1.54 0.46
C ALA A 53 3.18 -1.87 1.22
N THR A 54 3.78 -3.04 0.97
CA THR A 54 5.06 -3.42 1.59
C THR A 54 6.20 -2.53 1.10
N MET A 55 6.25 -2.26 -0.21
CA MET A 55 7.26 -1.38 -0.82
C MET A 55 7.11 0.06 -0.34
N ASP A 56 5.88 0.60 -0.33
CA ASP A 56 5.54 1.93 0.20
C ASP A 56 6.06 2.08 1.63
N THR A 57 5.65 1.16 2.51
CA THR A 57 6.03 1.21 3.93
C THR A 57 7.55 1.14 4.10
N THR A 58 8.21 0.24 3.38
CA THR A 58 9.67 0.08 3.48
C THR A 58 10.39 1.35 3.06
N ILE A 59 10.00 1.96 1.93
CA ILE A 59 10.64 3.17 1.40
C ILE A 59 10.33 4.37 2.30
N PHE A 60 9.06 4.59 2.64
CA PHE A 60 8.63 5.72 3.44
C PHE A 60 9.33 5.71 4.80
N TRP A 61 9.21 4.62 5.57
CA TRP A 61 9.77 4.57 6.92
C TRP A 61 11.30 4.60 6.93
N SER A 62 11.96 3.99 5.95
CA SER A 62 13.41 4.05 5.82
C SER A 62 13.88 5.48 5.54
N ILE A 63 13.26 6.19 4.59
CA ILE A 63 13.69 7.55 4.24
C ILE A 63 13.28 8.55 5.31
N ALA A 64 12.06 8.46 5.85
CA ALA A 64 11.52 9.38 6.85
C ALA A 64 12.24 9.29 8.20
N PHE A 65 12.60 8.09 8.64
CA PHE A 65 13.14 7.84 9.99
C PHE A 65 14.55 7.26 10.01
N ALA A 66 15.27 7.16 8.88
CA ALA A 66 16.70 6.81 8.89
C ALA A 66 17.48 7.69 9.88
N GLY A 67 18.27 7.04 10.74
CA GLY A 67 19.06 7.69 11.79
C GLY A 67 18.28 8.13 13.03
N ALA A 68 16.97 7.87 13.11
CA ALA A 68 16.21 8.11 14.33
C ALA A 68 16.51 7.04 15.39
N SER A 69 16.65 7.45 16.65
CA SER A 69 16.82 6.57 17.82
C SER A 69 15.51 5.94 18.31
N LEU A 70 14.41 6.19 17.62
CA LEU A 70 13.06 5.71 17.94
C LEU A 70 12.83 4.30 17.37
N PRO A 71 11.88 3.51 17.92
CA PRO A 71 11.55 2.17 17.44
C PRO A 71 10.68 2.23 16.15
N TRP A 72 11.13 2.97 15.14
CA TRP A 72 10.37 3.22 13.91
C TRP A 72 10.11 1.95 13.09
N VAL A 73 10.94 0.91 13.24
CA VAL A 73 10.72 -0.40 12.59
C VAL A 73 9.46 -1.07 13.14
N SER A 74 9.23 -0.99 14.45
CA SER A 74 8.02 -1.54 15.07
C SER A 74 6.77 -0.75 14.66
N TRP A 75 6.89 0.57 14.51
CA TRP A 75 5.81 1.41 14.01
C TRP A 75 5.51 1.15 12.53
N ALA A 76 6.54 0.97 11.70
CA ALA A 76 6.40 0.57 10.31
C ALA A 76 5.72 -0.80 10.16
N ALA A 77 6.08 -1.76 11.03
CA ALA A 77 5.41 -3.07 11.06
C ALA A 77 3.93 -2.96 11.42
N GLY A 78 3.59 -2.09 12.39
CA GLY A 78 2.20 -1.80 12.76
C GLY A 78 1.42 -1.14 11.61
N ASP A 79 2.00 -0.13 10.96
CA ASP A 79 1.45 0.54 9.78
C ASP A 79 1.17 -0.47 8.65
N LEU A 80 2.14 -1.33 8.32
CA LEU A 80 1.97 -2.39 7.32
C LEU A 80 0.86 -3.37 7.71
N ALA A 81 0.82 -3.83 8.95
CA ALA A 81 -0.19 -4.78 9.42
C ALA A 81 -1.61 -4.21 9.26
N VAL A 82 -1.80 -2.93 9.59
CA VAL A 82 -3.08 -2.24 9.40
C VAL A 82 -3.39 -2.08 7.91
N LYS A 83 -2.43 -1.64 7.07
CA LYS A 83 -2.61 -1.50 5.62
C LYS A 83 -3.04 -2.82 4.96
N LEU A 84 -2.38 -3.91 5.29
CA LEU A 84 -2.71 -5.25 4.77
C LEU A 84 -4.06 -5.74 5.29
N GLY A 85 -4.34 -5.55 6.59
CA GLY A 85 -5.64 -5.89 7.19
C GLY A 85 -6.80 -5.15 6.50
N MET A 86 -6.63 -3.86 6.24
CA MET A 86 -7.60 -3.04 5.50
C MET A 86 -7.75 -3.50 4.05
N GLY A 87 -6.65 -3.82 3.36
CA GLY A 87 -6.70 -4.34 1.99
C GLY A 87 -7.52 -5.63 1.87
N VAL A 88 -7.31 -6.57 2.79
CA VAL A 88 -8.10 -7.81 2.86
C VAL A 88 -9.56 -7.53 3.21
N PHE A 89 -9.80 -6.65 4.20
CA PHE A 89 -11.15 -6.28 4.63
C PHE A 89 -11.95 -5.57 3.54
N LEU A 90 -11.33 -4.80 2.64
CA LEU A 90 -12.02 -4.13 1.55
C LEU A 90 -12.28 -5.07 0.36
N LEU A 91 -11.33 -5.94 0.03
CA LEU A 91 -11.48 -6.89 -1.07
C LEU A 91 -12.50 -8.01 -0.76
N GLY A 92 -12.61 -8.43 0.49
CA GLY A 92 -13.56 -9.45 0.96
C GLY A 92 -15.04 -9.17 0.64
N PRO A 93 -15.63 -8.05 1.11
CA PRO A 93 -17.02 -7.69 0.87
C PRO A 93 -17.29 -7.32 -0.59
N PHE A 94 -16.31 -6.69 -1.26
CA PHE A 94 -16.39 -6.42 -2.69
C PHE A 94 -16.64 -7.72 -3.49
N ARG A 95 -16.05 -8.84 -3.06
CA ARG A 95 -16.37 -10.18 -3.60
C ARG A 95 -17.81 -10.59 -3.43
N ALA A 96 -18.27 -10.50 -2.19
CA ALA A 96 -19.57 -11.02 -1.81
C ALA A 96 -20.68 -10.29 -2.57
N LEU A 97 -20.48 -9.00 -2.84
CA LEU A 97 -21.35 -8.19 -3.69
C LEU A 97 -21.29 -8.59 -5.16
N LEU A 98 -20.11 -8.72 -5.77
CA LEU A 98 -20.01 -9.07 -7.20
C LEU A 98 -20.56 -10.46 -7.53
N TRP A 99 -20.48 -11.42 -6.61
CA TRP A 99 -21.12 -12.73 -6.80
C TRP A 99 -22.65 -12.60 -6.83
N ARG A 100 -23.24 -11.70 -6.04
CA ARG A 100 -24.70 -11.49 -6.03
C ARG A 100 -25.23 -10.82 -7.31
N SER A 101 -24.40 -10.04 -7.99
CA SER A 101 -24.79 -9.25 -9.16
C SER A 101 -24.48 -9.89 -10.51
N ALA A 102 -23.88 -11.08 -10.55
CA ALA A 102 -23.60 -11.76 -11.81
C ALA A 102 -24.91 -12.14 -12.51
N PRO A 103 -25.22 -11.57 -13.71
CA PRO A 103 -26.43 -11.92 -14.42
C PRO A 103 -26.41 -13.41 -14.74
N ARG A 104 -27.49 -14.10 -14.35
CA ARG A 104 -27.76 -15.49 -14.73
C ARG A 104 -27.61 -15.57 -16.24
N ARG A 105 -26.59 -16.28 -16.73
CA ARG A 105 -26.45 -16.58 -18.17
C ARG A 105 -27.74 -17.30 -18.58
N GLU A 106 -28.61 -16.59 -19.26
CA GLU A 106 -29.77 -17.16 -19.90
C GLU A 106 -29.24 -17.90 -21.13
N ASN A 107 -29.28 -19.24 -21.04
CA ASN A 107 -28.95 -20.11 -22.15
C ASN A 107 -30.02 -19.92 -23.23
N ALA A 108 -29.60 -19.53 -24.43
CA ALA A 108 -30.35 -19.71 -25.67
C ALA A 108 -29.40 -20.31 -26.71
#